data_AF-A0A9E7GNQ7-F1
#
_entry.id   AF-A0A9E7GNQ7-F1
#
_cell.length_a   1.000
_cell.length_b   1.000
_cell.length_c   1.000
_cell.angle_alpha   90.00
_cell.angle_beta   90.00
_cell.angle_gamma   90.00
#
_symmetry.space_group_name_H-M   'P 1'
#
loop_
_entity.id
_entity.type
_entity.pdbx_description
1 polymer ?
#
loop_
_entity_poly.entity_id
_entity_poly.type
_entity_poly.pdbx_seq_one_letter_code
_entity_poly.pdbx_strand_id
1 'polypeptide(L)' 'MLIDNPADQLVAVIDSNRTSHKSHALFDNAGHGCLALQYSKAYQGRDSKKPPDASFVDTFAPNCGVEAPTLAPITGRLVA' A
#
# COMPACT_ATOMS: atom_id res chain seq x y z
N MET A 1 -2.02 -8.51 16.57
CA MET A 1 -2.96 -7.50 16.05
C MET A 1 -2.66 -6.21 16.80
N LEU A 2 -2.25 -5.14 16.11
CA LEU A 2 -2.15 -3.82 16.72
C LEU A 2 -3.60 -3.35 16.94
N ILE A 3 -3.97 -3.10 18.19
CA ILE A 3 -5.27 -2.50 18.50
C ILE A 3 -5.13 -1.01 18.18
N ASP A 4 -6.11 -0.43 17.48
CA ASP A 4 -6.18 0.98 17.08
C ASP A 4 -5.17 1.45 16.00
N ASN A 5 -4.95 0.65 14.96
CA ASN A 5 -4.21 1.15 13.80
C ASN A 5 -5.09 2.15 13.02
N PRO A 6 -4.66 3.41 12.82
CA PRO A 6 -5.48 4.40 12.10
C PRO A 6 -5.87 4.00 10.68
N ALA A 7 -5.11 3.09 10.04
CA ALA A 7 -5.45 2.57 8.73
C ALA A 7 -6.69 1.66 8.74
N ASP A 8 -7.11 1.12 9.89
CA ASP A 8 -8.24 0.20 10.00
C ASP A 8 -9.56 0.86 9.58
N GLN A 9 -9.72 2.17 9.84
CA GLN A 9 -10.89 2.93 9.38
C GLN A 9 -10.93 3.04 7.86
N LEU A 10 -9.78 3.22 7.22
CA LEU A 10 -9.69 3.28 5.76
C LEU A 10 -9.98 1.91 5.14
N VAL A 11 -9.44 0.84 5.72
CA VAL A 11 -9.72 -0.54 5.30
C VAL A 11 -11.22 -0.83 5.41
N ALA A 12 -11.87 -0.43 6.50
CA ALA A 12 -13.31 -0.62 6.69
C ALA A 12 -14.15 0.07 5.61
N VAL A 13 -13.81 1.31 5.23
CA VAL A 13 -14.51 2.03 4.14
C VAL A 13 -14.29 1.33 2.80
N ILE A 14 -13.07 0.92 2.50
CA ILE A 14 -12.73 0.23 1.25
C ILE A 14 -13.46 -1.12 1.16
N ASP A 15 -13.43 -1.92 2.23
CA ASP A 15 -14.07 -3.22 2.26
C ASP A 15 -15.59 -3.14 2.21
N SER A 16 -16.19 -2.12 2.81
CA SER A 16 -17.62 -1.86 2.65
C SER A 16 -18.00 -1.66 1.18
N ASN A 17 -17.18 -0.95 0.40
CA ASN A 17 -17.43 -0.75 -1.02
C ASN A 17 -17.12 -2.02 -1.85
N ARG A 18 -16.00 -2.69 -1.57
CA ARG A 18 -15.64 -3.95 -2.27
C ARG A 18 -16.71 -5.01 -2.10
N THR A 19 -17.16 -5.21 -0.87
CA THR A 19 -18.16 -6.24 -0.55
C THR A 19 -19.55 -5.89 -1.09
N SER A 20 -19.93 -4.61 -1.18
CA SER A 20 -21.15 -4.21 -1.89
C SER A 20 -21.11 -4.54 -3.39
N HIS A 21 -19.91 -4.59 -3.98
CA HIS A 21 -19.65 -5.02 -5.35
C HIS A 21 -19.23 -6.49 -5.47
N LYS A 22 -19.56 -7.34 -4.48
CA LYS A 22 -19.27 -8.80 -4.46
C LYS A 22 -17.79 -9.17 -4.56
N SER A 23 -16.88 -8.21 -4.32
CA SER A 23 -15.45 -8.48 -4.20
C SER A 23 -15.11 -8.92 -2.78
N HIS A 24 -14.06 -9.72 -2.63
CA HIS A 24 -13.56 -10.15 -1.31
C HIS A 24 -13.00 -8.97 -0.50
N ALA A 25 -13.15 -9.02 0.83
CA ALA A 25 -12.47 -8.09 1.73
C ALA A 25 -10.95 -8.18 1.56
N LEU A 26 -10.25 -7.08 1.84
CA LEU A 26 -8.80 -7.03 1.86
C LEU A 26 -8.27 -7.85 3.04
N PHE A 27 -7.03 -8.32 2.90
CA PHE A 27 -6.31 -8.98 3.96
C PHE A 27 -5.04 -8.18 4.28
N ASP A 28 -4.68 -8.15 5.55
CA ASP A 28 -3.46 -7.47 5.98
C ASP A 28 -2.22 -8.22 5.50
N ASN A 29 -1.27 -7.46 4.93
CA ASN A 29 0.04 -7.97 4.57
C ASN A 29 1.11 -7.08 5.19
N ALA A 30 1.91 -7.65 6.11
CA ALA A 30 2.93 -6.91 6.83
C ALA A 30 4.02 -6.31 5.91
N GLY A 31 4.36 -7.01 4.83
CA GLY A 31 5.33 -6.54 3.84
C GLY A 31 4.83 -5.29 3.09
N HIS A 32 3.58 -5.30 2.62
CA HIS A 32 2.95 -4.12 2.02
C HIS A 32 2.81 -2.95 2.99
N GLY A 33 2.45 -3.23 4.25
CA GLY A 33 2.41 -2.21 5.31
C GLY A 33 3.78 -1.57 5.56
N CYS A 34 4.85 -2.38 5.61
CA CYS A 34 6.21 -1.89 5.72
C CYS A 34 6.62 -1.01 4.53
N LEU A 35 6.31 -1.42 3.29
CA LEU A 35 6.59 -0.65 2.08
C LEU A 35 5.92 0.74 2.12
N ALA A 36 4.63 0.77 2.46
CA ALA A 36 3.88 2.02 2.58
C ALA A 36 4.47 2.94 3.66
N LEU A 37 4.89 2.37 4.80
CA LEU A 37 5.54 3.12 5.87
C LEU A 37 6.90 3.69 5.45
N GLN A 38 7.74 2.89 4.78
CA GLN A 38 9.06 3.33 4.31
C GLN A 38 8.93 4.44 3.25
N TYR A 39 8.00 4.28 2.30
CA TYR A 39 7.69 5.32 1.32
C TYR A 39 7.22 6.62 1.99
N SER A 40 6.29 6.50 2.94
CA SER A 40 5.74 7.65 3.66
C SER A 40 6.82 8.36 4.48
N LYS A 41 7.76 7.63 5.09
CA LYS A 41 8.89 8.20 5.82
C LYS A 41 9.89 8.90 4.90
N ALA A 42 10.25 8.25 3.78
CA ALA A 42 11.23 8.77 2.83
C ALA A 42 10.76 10.09 2.19
N TYR A 43 9.48 10.18 1.83
CA TYR A 43 8.94 11.31 1.08
C TYR A 43 7.95 12.17 1.86
N GLN A 44 7.74 11.87 3.14
CA GLN A 44 6.76 12.55 4.00
C GLN A 44 5.35 12.56 3.39
N GLY A 45 5.01 11.52 2.63
CA GLY A 45 3.75 11.42 1.89
C GLY A 45 3.60 12.43 0.74
N ARG A 46 4.69 13.06 0.26
CA ARG A 46 4.65 14.07 -0.82
C ARG A 46 5.40 13.59 -2.05
N ASP A 47 4.68 13.54 -3.18
CA ASP A 47 5.25 13.08 -4.45
C ASP A 47 6.34 14.02 -4.98
N SER A 48 6.27 15.33 -4.67
CA SER A 48 7.29 16.31 -5.05
C SER A 48 8.68 16.08 -4.43
N LYS A 49 8.78 15.17 -3.45
CA LYS A 49 10.05 14.79 -2.81
C LYS A 49 10.66 13.52 -3.37
N LYS A 50 9.98 12.83 -4.29
CA LYS A 50 10.46 11.61 -4.91
C LYS A 50 11.47 11.93 -6.02
N PRO A 51 12.68 11.35 -6.00
CA PRO A 51 13.63 11.49 -7.11
C PRO A 51 13.07 10.91 -8.42
N PRO A 52 13.39 11.49 -9.59
CA PRO A 52 12.89 11.03 -10.89
C PRO A 52 13.21 9.57 -11.19
N ASP A 53 14.39 9.11 -10.76
CA ASP A 53 14.91 7.77 -11.04
C ASP A 53 14.70 6.78 -9.88
N ALA A 54 13.94 7.17 -8.84
CA ALA A 54 13.73 6.32 -7.67
C ALA A 54 12.79 5.14 -7.99
N SER A 55 13.38 3.96 -8.20
CA SER A 55 12.64 2.69 -8.24
C SER A 55 12.03 2.39 -6.88
N PHE A 56 10.70 2.45 -6.77
CA PHE A 56 9.97 2.16 -5.53
C PHE A 56 10.33 0.78 -4.99
N VAL A 57 10.36 -0.20 -5.87
CA VAL A 57 10.57 -1.60 -5.52
C VAL A 57 12.00 -1.81 -5.00
N ASP A 58 13.01 -1.38 -5.77
CA ASP A 58 14.41 -1.61 -5.39
C ASP A 58 14.81 -0.81 -4.15
N THR A 59 14.17 0.35 -3.93
CA THR A 59 14.47 1.21 -2.78
C THR A 59 13.89 0.66 -1.47
N PHE A 60 12.67 0.10 -1.50
CA PHE A 60 11.93 -0.19 -0.27
C PHE A 60 11.72 -1.68 0.02
N ALA A 61 11.67 -2.54 -1.00
CA ALA A 61 11.36 -3.97 -0.84
C ALA A 61 12.40 -4.77 -0.01
N PRO A 62 13.73 -4.56 -0.16
CA PRO A 62 14.74 -5.35 0.55
C PRO A 62 14.63 -5.31 2.08
N ASN A 63 14.11 -4.20 2.64
CA ASN A 63 13.97 -4.01 4.08
C ASN A 63 12.63 -4.48 4.65
N CYS A 64 11.71 -4.93 3.80
CA CYS A 64 10.34 -5.26 4.17
C CYS A 64 9.98 -6.74 3.96
N GLY A 65 10.95 -7.58 3.58
CA GLY A 65 10.71 -8.99 3.29
C GLY A 65 9.77 -9.21 2.10
N VAL A 66 9.70 -8.24 1.18
CA VAL A 66 8.91 -8.32 -0.04
C VAL A 66 9.87 -8.59 -1.19
N GLU A 67 9.58 -9.61 -2.00
CA GLU A 67 10.34 -9.86 -3.21
C GLU A 67 9.85 -8.94 -4.31
N ALA A 68 10.77 -8.22 -4.96
CA ALA A 68 10.46 -7.31 -6.06
C ALA A 68 9.51 -7.90 -7.13
N PRO A 69 9.68 -9.16 -7.59
CA PRO A 69 8.80 -9.76 -8.59
C PRO A 69 7.36 -10.02 -8.12
N THR A 70 7.11 -10.01 -6.80
CA THR A 70 5.76 -10.20 -6.24
C THR A 70 4.92 -8.93 -6.27
N LEU A 71 5.55 -7.76 -6.48
CA LEU A 71 4.85 -6.49 -6.64
C LEU A 71 4.41 -6.33 -8.09
N ALA A 72 3.14 -6.63 -8.35
CA ALA A 72 2.52 -6.39 -9.64
C ALA A 72 1.95 -4.96 -9.73
N PRO A 73 2.04 -4.29 -10.89
CA PRO A 73 1.33 -3.04 -11.12
C PRO A 73 -0.18 -3.26 -10.93
N ILE A 74 -0.80 -2.48 -10.04
CA ILE A 74 -2.26 -2.42 -9.97
C ILE A 74 -2.73 -1.60 -11.17
N THR A 75 -3.34 -2.26 -12.14
CA THR A 75 -3.97 -1.62 -13.27
C THR A 75 -5.48 -1.51 -13.01
N GLY A 76 -6.06 -0.37 -13.38
CA GLY A 76 -7.48 -0.12 -13.14
C GLY A 76 -7.91 1.25 -13.64
N ARG A 77 -9.22 1.43 -13.76
CA ARG A 77 -9.83 2.72 -14.08
C ARG A 77 -10.49 3.25 -12.81
N LEU A 78 -10.05 4.42 -12.34
CA LEU A 78 -10.80 5.18 -11.35
C LEU A 78 -12.12 5.59 -11.99
N VAL A 79 -13.22 5.07 -11.45
CA VAL A 79 -14.59 5.47 -11.79
C VAL A 79 -15.08 6.40 -10.70
N ALA A 80 -15.50 7.60 -11.11
CA ALA A 80 -16.10 8.62 -10.24
C ALA A 80 -17.59 8.36 -10.03
#